data_AF-A0A7W1VZR4-F1
#
_entry.id   AF-A0A7W1VZR4-F1
#
_cell.length_a   1.000
_cell.length_b   1.000
_cell.length_c   1.000
_cell.angle_alpha   90.00
_cell.angle_beta   90.00
_cell.angle_gamma   90.00
#
_symmetry.space_group_name_H-M   'P 1'
#
loop_
_entity.id
_entity.type
_entity.pdbx_description
1 polymer ?
#
loop_
_entity_poly.entity_id
_entity_poly.type
_entity_poly.pdbx_seq_one_letter_code
_entity_poly.pdbx_strand_id
1 'polypeptide(L)'
;EELVIGYDKNNNAYFINRKRSGKIDFQNDFAAKHFAPRIAGGNGMNMSIILDESSVELFADDGLSVMTEIFFPGHPYNHIQIKTTRPVPFKKLEYAILKRIWP
;
A
#
# COMPACT_ATOMS: atom_id res chain seq x y z
N GLU A 1 3.14 10.26 -10.92
CA GLU A 1 2.36 10.12 -9.67
C GLU A 1 2.81 8.84 -8.99
N GLU A 2 2.71 8.74 -7.66
CA GLU A 2 3.03 7.51 -6.93
C GLU A 2 2.16 7.35 -5.67
N LEU A 3 1.77 6.11 -5.41
CA LEU A 3 1.20 5.66 -4.15
C LEU A 3 2.20 4.70 -3.53
N VAL A 4 2.65 4.99 -2.30
CA VAL A 4 3.71 4.20 -1.65
C VAL A 4 3.15 3.47 -0.44
N ILE A 5 3.20 2.15 -0.48
CA ILE A 5 2.76 1.26 0.60
C ILE A 5 4.00 0.55 1.12
N GLY A 6 4.11 0.37 2.44
CA GLY A 6 5.26 -0.34 2.98
C GLY A 6 5.26 -0.51 4.48
N TYR A 7 6.42 -0.89 4.99
CA TYR A 7 6.68 -1.12 6.41
C TYR A 7 7.84 -0.25 6.87
N ASP A 8 7.65 0.45 7.98
CA ASP A 8 8.65 1.21 8.70
C ASP A 8 9.16 0.39 9.89
N LYS A 9 10.39 -0.10 9.79
CA LYS A 9 11.02 -0.91 10.84
C LYS A 9 11.29 -0.14 12.13
N ASN A 10 11.58 1.15 12.05
CA ASN A 10 11.90 1.95 13.23
C ASN A 10 10.67 2.16 14.11
N ASN A 11 9.53 2.38 13.47
CA ASN A 11 8.23 2.57 14.14
C ASN A 11 7.44 1.27 14.31
N ASN A 12 7.96 0.15 13.80
CA ASN A 12 7.26 -1.13 13.68
C ASN A 12 5.81 -0.97 13.18
N ALA A 13 5.64 -0.27 12.06
CA ALA A 13 4.33 0.11 11.54
C ALA A 13 4.26 -0.04 10.02
N TYR A 14 3.13 -0.52 9.53
CA TYR A 14 2.76 -0.39 8.13
C TYR A 14 2.38 1.04 7.81
N PHE A 15 2.52 1.44 6.55
CA PHE A 15 2.12 2.76 6.10
C PHE A 15 1.56 2.75 4.68
N ILE A 16 0.71 3.74 4.41
CA ILE A 16 0.29 4.15 3.07
C ILE A 16 0.54 5.65 2.94
N ASN A 17 1.33 6.05 1.94
CA ASN A 17 1.65 7.43 1.63
C ASN A 17 1.01 7.83 0.31
N ARG A 18 0.01 8.71 0.38
CA ARG A 18 -0.74 9.23 -0.76
C ARG A 18 -0.43 10.70 -1.07
N LYS A 19 0.66 11.26 -0.53
CA LYS A 19 1.07 12.66 -0.78
C LYS A 19 1.39 13.00 -2.24
N ARG A 20 1.54 12.00 -3.10
CA ARG A 20 1.90 12.16 -4.52
C ARG A 20 1.00 11.30 -5.44
N SER A 21 -0.19 10.93 -4.96
CA SER A 21 -1.08 9.96 -5.61
C SER A 21 -2.01 10.54 -6.69
N GLY A 22 -1.69 11.74 -7.20
CA GLY A 22 -2.49 12.47 -8.18
C GLY A 22 -3.16 13.70 -7.57
N LYS A 23 -4.48 13.83 -7.73
CA LYS A 23 -5.29 14.93 -7.21
C LYS A 23 -5.43 14.83 -5.69
N ILE A 24 -4.89 15.83 -4.99
CA ILE A 24 -4.75 15.83 -3.52
C ILE A 24 -5.13 17.15 -2.85
N ASP A 25 -5.48 18.17 -3.64
CA ASP A 25 -5.63 19.58 -3.24
C ASP A 25 -7.08 19.97 -2.88
N PHE A 26 -8.02 19.05 -3.02
CA PHE A 26 -9.44 19.29 -2.75
C PHE A 26 -9.79 19.31 -1.25
N GLN A 27 -8.91 18.78 -0.40
CA GLN A 27 -9.06 18.82 1.06
C GLN A 27 -7.66 18.85 1.70
N ASN A 28 -7.48 19.74 2.69
CA ASN A 28 -6.17 20.07 3.26
C ASN A 28 -5.41 18.87 3.86
N ASP A 29 -6.13 17.93 4.46
CA ASP A 29 -5.55 16.76 5.15
C ASP A 29 -5.49 15.52 4.25
N PHE A 30 -5.90 15.63 2.99
CA PHE A 30 -5.95 14.48 2.10
C PHE A 30 -4.54 14.00 1.76
N ALA A 31 -3.61 14.93 1.51
CA ALA A 31 -2.21 14.65 1.22
C ALA A 31 -1.47 14.14 2.47
N ALA A 32 -1.66 12.88 2.82
CA ALA A 32 -1.18 12.30 4.07
C ALA A 32 -0.39 11.01 3.90
N LYS A 33 0.35 10.67 4.97
CA LYS A 33 0.95 9.36 5.18
C LYS A 33 0.35 8.79 6.47
N HIS A 34 -0.44 7.74 6.33
CA HIS A 34 -1.08 7.06 7.47
C HIS A 34 -0.30 5.83 7.86
N PHE A 35 -0.47 5.41 9.10
CA PHE A 35 0.25 4.29 9.70
C PHE A 35 -0.71 3.36 10.44
N ALA A 36 -0.39 2.07 10.44
CA ALA A 36 -1.00 1.07 11.31
C ALA A 36 0.10 0.26 12.01
N PRO A 37 -0.01 -0.01 13.32
CA PRO A 37 1.01 -0.76 14.04
C PRO A 37 1.07 -2.20 13.50
N ARG A 38 2.28 -2.75 13.39
CA ARG A 38 2.46 -4.17 13.10
C ARG A 38 2.25 -4.99 14.36
N ILE A 39 1.19 -5.79 14.38
CA ILE A 39 0.79 -6.59 15.55
C ILE A 39 1.59 -7.90 15.65
N ALA A 40 2.04 -8.46 14.54
CA ALA A 40 2.75 -9.74 14.53
C ALA A 40 4.14 -9.66 15.20
N GLY A 41 4.45 -10.63 16.07
CA GLY A 41 5.73 -10.74 16.79
C GLY A 41 6.85 -11.49 16.05
N GLY A 42 6.59 -12.01 14.84
CA GLY A 42 7.54 -12.83 14.08
C GLY A 42 8.39 -12.06 13.07
N ASN A 43 9.45 -12.71 12.57
CA ASN A 43 10.34 -12.16 11.54
C ASN A 43 9.79 -12.27 10.11
N GLY A 44 8.80 -13.14 9.89
CA GLY A 44 8.11 -13.26 8.60
C GLY A 44 7.02 -12.21 8.46
N MET A 45 6.84 -11.69 7.24
CA MET A 45 5.86 -10.66 6.93
C MET A 45 5.10 -11.06 5.67
N ASN A 46 3.78 -11.14 5.77
CA ASN A 46 2.89 -11.35 4.65
C ASN A 46 2.17 -10.04 4.35
N MET A 47 2.08 -9.67 3.08
CA MET A 47 1.31 -8.51 2.63
C MET A 47 0.50 -8.89 1.39
N SER A 48 -0.80 -8.69 1.47
CA SER A 48 -1.70 -8.72 0.32
C SER A 48 -2.17 -7.30 0.06
N ILE A 49 -2.01 -6.82 -1.18
CA ILE A 49 -2.39 -5.47 -1.60
C ILE A 49 -3.40 -5.60 -2.72
N ILE A 50 -4.58 -5.03 -2.52
CA ILE A 50 -5.63 -4.92 -3.54
C ILE A 50 -5.65 -3.47 -3.99
N LEU A 51 -5.53 -3.24 -5.28
CA LEU A 51 -5.52 -1.92 -5.90
C LEU A 51 -6.67 -1.85 -6.91
N ASP A 52 -7.50 -0.83 -6.78
CA ASP A 52 -8.54 -0.47 -7.75
C ASP A 52 -8.28 0.96 -8.27
N GLU A 53 -9.14 1.47 -9.14
CA GLU A 53 -9.00 2.75 -9.80
C GLU A 53 -8.74 3.93 -8.85
N SER A 54 -9.42 3.94 -7.69
CA SER A 54 -9.33 5.03 -6.70
C SER A 54 -9.20 4.56 -5.25
N SER A 55 -8.84 3.30 -5.02
CA SER A 55 -8.70 2.75 -3.68
C SER A 55 -7.59 1.70 -3.59
N VAL A 56 -7.02 1.59 -2.39
CA VAL A 56 -6.07 0.54 -2.03
C VAL A 56 -6.44 -0.06 -0.68
N GLU A 57 -6.26 -1.36 -0.58
CA GLU A 57 -6.42 -2.11 0.65
C GLU A 57 -5.15 -2.93 0.91
N LEU A 58 -4.57 -2.76 2.09
CA LEU A 58 -3.45 -3.56 2.60
C LEU A 58 -3.97 -4.51 3.67
N PHE A 59 -3.76 -5.81 3.47
CA PHE A 59 -3.94 -6.85 4.48
C PHE A 59 -2.56 -7.39 4.85
N ALA A 60 -2.07 -7.02 6.02
CA ALA A 60 -0.75 -7.39 6.49
C ALA A 60 -0.81 -8.42 7.63
N ASP A 61 0.19 -9.28 7.68
CA ASP A 61 0.32 -10.41 8.61
C ASP A 61 -1.00 -11.19 8.74
N ASP A 62 -1.47 -11.71 7.60
CA ASP A 62 -2.69 -12.53 7.49
C ASP A 62 -3.96 -11.83 8.00
N GLY A 63 -4.00 -10.49 7.89
CA GLY A 63 -5.15 -9.66 8.24
C GLY A 63 -5.12 -9.10 9.67
N LEU A 64 -4.04 -9.32 10.42
CA LEU A 64 -3.86 -8.72 11.75
C LEU A 64 -3.78 -7.19 11.70
N SER A 65 -3.24 -6.63 10.62
CA SER A 65 -3.21 -5.19 10.39
C SER A 65 -3.80 -4.88 9.02
N VAL A 66 -4.87 -4.09 8.98
CA VAL A 66 -5.56 -3.71 7.75
C VAL A 66 -5.53 -2.20 7.59
N MET A 67 -5.28 -1.73 6.37
CA MET A 67 -5.35 -0.32 6.01
C MET A 67 -6.13 -0.14 4.71
N THR A 68 -7.00 0.86 4.67
CA THR A 68 -7.76 1.24 3.48
C THR A 68 -7.52 2.71 3.21
N GLU A 69 -7.16 3.04 1.97
CA GLU A 69 -7.00 4.43 1.55
C GLU A 69 -7.64 4.65 0.18
N ILE A 70 -8.28 5.81 0.03
CA ILE A 70 -8.67 6.32 -1.28
C ILE A 70 -7.56 7.22 -1.84
N PHE A 71 -7.46 7.27 -3.16
CA PHE A 71 -6.57 8.16 -3.92
C PHE A 71 -7.20 8.49 -5.27
N PHE A 72 -6.74 9.54 -5.93
CA PHE A 72 -7.33 10.02 -7.18
C PHE A 72 -6.22 10.31 -8.19
N PRO A 73 -5.76 9.28 -8.94
CA PRO A 73 -4.66 9.47 -9.87
C PRO A 73 -5.12 10.34 -11.05
N GLY A 74 -4.22 11.15 -11.62
CA GLY A 74 -4.51 11.92 -12.83
C GLY A 74 -4.58 11.02 -14.07
N HIS A 75 -3.83 9.92 -14.05
CA HIS A 75 -3.84 8.86 -15.06
C HIS A 75 -3.63 7.49 -14.40
N PRO A 76 -4.12 6.38 -15.02
CA PRO A 76 -3.90 5.05 -14.46
C PRO A 76 -2.43 4.76 -14.18
N TYR A 77 -2.13 4.22 -13.00
CA TYR A 77 -0.79 3.73 -12.70
C TYR A 77 -0.42 2.58 -13.63
N ASN A 78 0.79 2.63 -14.17
CA ASN A 78 1.27 1.67 -15.17
C ASN A 78 2.60 1.00 -14.79
N HIS A 79 3.09 1.25 -13.57
CA HIS A 79 4.35 0.72 -13.09
C HIS A 79 4.26 0.32 -11.62
N ILE A 80 4.85 -0.82 -11.28
CA ILE A 80 5.01 -1.31 -9.91
C ILE A 80 6.50 -1.53 -9.67
N GLN A 81 6.99 -0.99 -8.55
CA GLN A 81 8.38 -1.14 -8.13
C GLN A 81 8.45 -1.50 -6.65
N ILE A 82 9.28 -2.48 -6.31
CA ILE A 82 9.63 -2.81 -4.92
C ILE A 82 10.98 -2.19 -4.60
N LYS A 83 11.04 -1.42 -3.50
CA LYS A 83 12.26 -0.80 -2.99
C LYS A 83 12.56 -1.32 -1.59
N THR A 84 13.81 -1.66 -1.35
CA THR A 84 14.31 -2.11 -0.03
C THR A 84 15.57 -1.31 0.31
N THR A 85 15.80 -1.05 1.60
CA THR A 85 17.01 -0.34 2.06
C THR A 85 18.21 -1.27 2.25
N ARG A 86 17.96 -2.58 2.30
CA ARG A 86 18.95 -3.67 2.38
C ARG A 86 18.40 -4.87 1.63
N PRO A 87 19.23 -5.83 1.18
CA PRO A 87 18.74 -7.08 0.62
C PRO A 87 17.76 -7.78 1.56
N VAL A 88 16.55 -8.05 1.09
CA VAL A 88 15.51 -8.79 1.81
C VAL A 88 15.16 -10.04 1.00
N PRO A 89 15.18 -11.25 1.60
CA PRO A 89 14.75 -12.45 0.90
C PRO A 89 13.23 -12.45 0.74
N PHE A 90 12.76 -12.54 -0.51
CA PHE A 90 11.37 -12.79 -0.83
C PHE A 90 11.16 -14.30 -0.92
N LYS A 91 10.36 -14.87 -0.02
CA LYS A 91 9.96 -16.28 -0.14
C LYS A 91 9.01 -16.51 -1.31
N LYS A 92 8.15 -15.53 -1.58
CA LYS A 92 7.09 -15.60 -2.58
C LYS A 92 6.68 -14.19 -3.00
N LEU A 93 6.42 -14.00 -4.29
CA LEU A 93 5.86 -12.78 -4.86
C LEU A 93 4.91 -13.19 -5.99
N GLU A 94 3.65 -12.80 -5.88
CA GLU A 94 2.61 -13.07 -6.87
C GLU A 94 1.84 -11.77 -7.16
N TYR A 95 1.34 -11.65 -8.38
CA TYR A 95 0.41 -10.60 -8.77
C TYR A 95 -0.65 -11.19 -9.70
N ALA A 96 -1.86 -10.62 -9.65
CA ALA A 96 -2.96 -10.99 -10.51
C ALA A 96 -3.70 -9.72 -10.95
N ILE A 97 -4.19 -9.72 -12.19
CA ILE A 97 -5.03 -8.64 -12.72
C ILE A 97 -6.49 -8.98 -12.39
N LEU A 98 -7.17 -8.07 -11.69
CA LEU A 98 -8.60 -8.20 -11.41
C LEU A 98 -9.41 -7.72 -12.62
N LYS A 99 -10.41 -8.51 -13.02
CA LYS A 99 -11.36 -8.13 -14.07
C LYS A 99 -12.42 -7.20 -13.48
N ARG A 100 -12.95 -6.30 -14.30
CA ARG A 100 -14.14 -5.53 -13.91
C ARG A 100 -15.28 -6.46 -13.53
N ILE A 101 -16.04 -6.06 -12.52
CA ILE A 101 -17.23 -6.78 -12.06
C ILE A 101 -18.52 -6.24 -12.68
N TRP A 102 -18.46 -5.04 -13.27
CA TRP A 102 -19.58 -4.44 -13.98
C TRP A 102 -19.69 -5.01 -15.41
N PRO A 103 -20.93 -5.20 -15.92
CA PRO A 103 -21.17 -5.62 -17.31
C PRO A 103 -20.55 -4.69 -18.37
#